data_AF-A0A970CIZ0-F1
#
_entry.id   AF-A0A970CIZ0-F1
#
_cell.length_a   1.000
_cell.length_b   1.000
_cell.length_c   1.000
_cell.angle_alpha   90.00
_cell.angle_beta   90.00
_cell.angle_gamma   90.00
#
_symmetry.space_group_name_H-M   'P 1'
#
loop_
_entity.id
_entity.type
_entity.pdbx_description
1 polymer ?
#
loop_
_entity_poly.entity_id
_entity_poly.type
_entity_poly.pdbx_seq_one_letter_code
_entity_poly.pdbx_strand_id
1 'polypeptide(L)' 'MESEKKELQRDWQELGAQQFEVKILEILEYDEDESKTDYSEELELLKMIWVEKLIKEDIELY' A
#
# COMPACT_ATOMS: atom_id res chain seq x y z
N MET A 1 -12.20 3.57 -6.04
CA MET A 1 -12.58 2.39 -5.24
C MET A 1 -12.80 1.13 -6.11
N GLU A 2 -13.90 0.95 -6.85
CA GLU A 2 -14.14 -0.33 -7.58
C GLU A 2 -13.57 -0.36 -9.02
N SER A 3 -13.15 0.79 -9.54
CA SER A 3 -12.49 0.95 -10.84
C SER A 3 -10.99 0.65 -10.78
N GLU A 4 -10.30 1.13 -9.74
CA GLU A 4 -8.84 1.05 -9.57
C GLU A 4 -8.34 -0.40 -9.56
N LYS A 5 -9.08 -1.28 -8.85
CA LYS A 5 -8.79 -2.72 -8.81
C LYS A 5 -8.89 -3.38 -10.20
N LYS A 6 -9.75 -2.87 -11.08
CA LYS A 6 -9.92 -3.39 -12.45
C LYS A 6 -8.80 -2.90 -13.37
N GLU A 7 -8.32 -1.67 -13.17
CA GLU A 7 -7.22 -1.11 -13.96
C GLU A 7 -5.89 -1.77 -13.63
N LEU A 8 -5.54 -1.90 -12.34
CA LEU A 8 -4.35 -2.62 -11.93
C LEU A 8 -4.38 -4.09 -12.40
N GLN A 9 -5.54 -4.75 -12.30
CA GLN A 9 -5.68 -6.14 -12.75
C GLN A 9 -5.52 -6.27 -14.27
N ARG A 10 -6.07 -5.34 -15.04
CA ARG A 10 -5.91 -5.30 -16.50
C ARG A 10 -4.44 -5.08 -16.86
N ASP A 11 -3.81 -4.06 -16.29
CA ASP A 11 -2.42 -3.71 -16.59
C ASP A 11 -1.48 -4.85 -16.17
N TRP A 12 -1.76 -5.54 -15.06
CA TRP A 12 -1.05 -6.76 -14.67
C TRP A 12 -1.18 -7.89 -15.70
N GLN A 13 -2.37 -8.09 -16.28
CA GLN A 13 -2.61 -9.11 -17.30
C GLN A 13 -1.92 -8.76 -18.64
N GLU A 14 -1.86 -7.49 -18.99
CA GLU A 14 -1.30 -7.01 -20.27
C GLU A 14 0.23 -6.87 -20.24
N LEU A 15 0.78 -6.31 -19.16
CA LEU A 15 2.21 -6.02 -19.02
C LEU A 15 2.98 -7.16 -18.35
N GLY A 16 2.31 -7.95 -17.52
CA GLY A 16 2.88 -9.04 -16.75
C GLY A 16 3.62 -8.59 -15.48
N ALA A 17 3.77 -9.51 -14.52
CA ALA A 17 4.33 -9.26 -13.19
C ALA A 17 5.73 -8.61 -13.19
N GLN A 18 6.53 -8.86 -14.22
CA GLN A 18 7.90 -8.34 -14.35
C GLN A 18 7.94 -6.82 -14.58
N GLN A 19 6.83 -6.21 -15.00
CA GLN A 19 6.69 -4.76 -15.16
C GLN A 19 6.24 -4.06 -13.87
N PHE A 20 6.04 -4.81 -12.79
CA PHE A 20 5.63 -4.28 -11.49
C PHE A 20 6.73 -4.54 -10.45
N GLU A 21 6.86 -3.61 -9.51
CA GLU A 21 7.77 -3.73 -8.39
C GLU A 21 6.98 -3.58 -7.08
N VAL A 22 7.13 -4.54 -6.17
CA VAL A 22 6.54 -4.48 -4.83
C VAL A 22 7.64 -4.13 -3.84
N LYS A 23 7.49 -2.98 -3.17
CA LYS A 23 8.43 -2.49 -2.15
C LYS A 23 7.76 -2.45 -0.79
N ILE A 24 8.54 -2.80 0.24
CA ILE A 24 8.17 -2.52 1.62
C ILE A 24 8.56 -1.07 1.90
N LEU A 25 7.57 -0.20 2.11
CA LEU A 25 7.80 1.20 2.42
C LEU A 25 8.19 1.39 3.90
N GLU A 26 7.52 0.67 4.79
CA GLU A 26 7.73 0.75 6.24
C GLU A 26 7.26 -0.53 6.92
N ILE A 27 7.94 -0.93 8.00
CA ILE A 27 7.57 -2.06 8.85
C ILE A 27 7.02 -1.47 10.15
N LEU A 28 5.79 -1.83 10.50
CA LEU A 28 5.22 -1.50 11.80
C LEU A 28 5.75 -2.50 12.84
N GLU A 29 6.37 -2.00 13.91
CA GLU A 29 6.78 -2.85 15.02
C GLU A 29 5.56 -3.35 15.80
N TYR A 30 5.59 -4.63 16.18
CA TYR A 30 4.57 -5.22 17.04
C TYR A 30 4.72 -4.71 18.47
N ASP A 31 3.59 -4.55 19.15
CA ASP A 31 3.58 -4.21 20.58
C ASP A 31 4.13 -5.40 21.40
N GLU A 32 4.67 -5.12 22.59
CA GLU A 32 5.13 -6.18 23.51
C GLU A 32 3.94 -7.03 24.02
N ASP A 33 2.72 -6.48 23.92
CA ASP A 33 1.48 -7.19 24.20
C ASP A 33 1.07 -8.11 23.03
N GLU A 34 1.40 -9.40 23.16
CA GLU A 34 1.04 -10.45 22.21
C GLU A 34 -0.48 -10.63 22.00
N SER A 35 -1.34 -10.08 22.88
CA SER A 35 -2.79 -10.12 22.72
C SER A 35 -3.31 -9.09 21.72
N LYS A 36 -2.51 -8.06 21.38
CA LYS A 36 -2.84 -7.09 20.34
C LYS A 36 -2.56 -7.70 18.97
N THR A 37 -3.61 -8.23 18.35
CA THR A 37 -3.55 -8.85 17.02
C THR A 37 -4.14 -7.99 15.90
N ASP A 38 -4.92 -6.96 16.26
CA ASP A 38 -5.54 -6.06 15.29
C ASP A 38 -4.77 -4.74 15.24
N TYR A 39 -4.18 -4.46 14.08
CA TYR A 39 -3.42 -3.25 13.78
C TYR A 39 -4.09 -2.44 12.65
N SER A 40 -5.38 -2.69 12.39
CA SER A 40 -6.08 -2.09 11.24
C SER A 40 -6.07 -0.56 11.26
N GLU A 41 -6.22 0.04 12.45
CA GLU A 41 -6.21 1.50 12.60
C GLU A 41 -4.82 2.08 12.38
N GLU A 42 -3.78 1.46 12.96
CA GLU A 42 -2.39 1.87 12.78
C GLU A 42 -1.94 1.73 11.33
N LEU A 43 -2.34 0.65 10.65
CA LEU A 43 -2.06 0.44 9.24
C LEU A 43 -2.77 1.46 8.34
N GLU A 44 -4.03 1.83 8.63
CA GLU A 44 -4.71 2.87 7.86
C GLU A 44 -4.06 4.24 8.07
N LEU A 45 -3.65 4.56 9.30
CA LEU A 45 -2.91 5.79 9.58
C LEU A 45 -1.55 5.82 8.85
N LEU A 46 -0.80 4.71 8.90
CA LEU A 46 0.47 4.58 8.21
C LEU A 46 0.31 4.76 6.70
N LYS A 47 -0.73 4.16 6.13
CA LYS A 47 -1.10 4.31 4.72
C LYS A 47 -1.40 5.77 4.38
N MET A 48 -2.18 6.49 5.18
CA MET A 48 -2.47 7.91 4.96
C MET A 48 -1.19 8.76 4.94
N ILE A 49 -0.28 8.52 5.89
CA ILE A 49 1.01 9.23 5.96
C ILE A 49 1.84 8.98 4.69
N TRP A 50 1.89 7.74 4.21
CA TRP A 50 2.62 7.39 2.99
C TRP A 50 1.98 7.97 1.73
N VAL A 51 0.65 7.93 1.61
CA VAL A 51 -0.08 8.59 0.52
C VAL A 51 0.31 10.07 0.44
N GLU A 52 0.32 10.78 1.56
CA GLU A 52 0.73 12.19 1.58
C GLU A 52 2.20 12.39 1.18
N LYS A 53 3.12 11.52 1.63
CA LYS A 53 4.54 11.58 1.26
C LYS A 53 4.74 11.37 -0.24
N LEU A 54 4.10 10.33 -0.80
CA LEU A 54 4.22 9.98 -2.22
C LEU A 54 3.65 11.08 -3.13
N ILE A 55 2.51 11.66 -2.76
CA ILE A 55 1.94 12.81 -3.49
C ILE A 55 2.89 14.01 -3.46
N LYS A 56 3.57 14.27 -2.33
CA LYS A 56 4.58 15.35 -2.22
C LYS A 56 5.83 15.08 -3.07
N GLU A 57 6.10 13.81 -3.38
CA GLU A 57 7.17 13.37 -4.29
C GLU A 57 6.71 13.31 -5.75
N ASP A 58 5.52 13.83 -6.08
CA ASP A 58 4.93 13.85 -7.42
C ASP A 58 4.66 12.44 -7.99
N ILE A 59 4.43 11.46 -7.12
CA ILE A 59 4.04 10.10 -7.49
C ILE A 59 2.52 10.04 -7.66
N GLU A 60 2.08 9.58 -8.83
CA GLU A 60 0.68 9.30 -9.12
C GLU A 60 0.24 7.98 -8.46
N LEU A 61 -0.92 8.00 -7.81
CA LEU A 61 -1.49 6.83 -7.14
C LEU A 61 -2.56 6.21 -8.06
N TYR A 62 -2.50 4.88 -8.19
CA TYR A 62 -3.45 4.06 -8.95
C TYR A 62 -4.84 3.98 -8.31
#